data_AF-A0A7Z0UBM7-F1
#
_entry.id   AF-A0A7Z0UBM7-F1
#
_cell.length_a   1.000
_cell.length_b   1.000
_cell.length_c   1.000
_cell.angle_alpha   90.00
_cell.angle_beta   90.00
_cell.angle_gamma   90.00
#
_symmetry.space_group_name_H-M   'P 1'
#
loop_
_entity.id
_entity.type
_entity.pdbx_description
1 polymer ?
#
loop_
_entity_poly.entity_id
_entity_poly.type
_entity_poly.pdbx_seq_one_letter_code
_entity_poly.pdbx_strand_id
1 'polypeptide(L)'
;MDRDNKRTRANASSPGRLGGAEERRDLLDLPQGPISNVAEQLVTSNPRDTALNLRNFKSLAKETLSAVREAEQGKETALTTFERRNKQLGQSAIELADKLTDGLGFDSDAVALLKVQAAGNVAHYIDPAKQTALVNRISNMEPTDQATGVLLVSHNFSKFDDNNKSRIFELARELAADPHLHHESKANAHNAIFVAYHDLDANQRAQAHSLPAISASLQHIQPPRHVAEERSANLDEHIRSIEKSVRDTVGPQTSTEQLQRAGKIAQSISHAYNHARDDLRPSSRSRDAAGSRDRTGR
;
A
#
# COMPACT_ATOMS: atom_id res chain seq x y z
N MET A 1 -39.59 -35.25 -47.49
CA MET A 1 -39.77 -33.84 -47.14
C MET A 1 -38.66 -33.51 -46.14
N ASP A 2 -37.47 -33.05 -46.55
CA ASP A 2 -37.12 -31.68 -47.02
C ASP A 2 -37.71 -30.58 -46.13
N ARG A 3 -37.03 -29.51 -45.70
CA ARG A 3 -35.63 -29.11 -45.44
C ARG A 3 -35.77 -27.70 -44.79
N ASP A 4 -34.77 -27.29 -44.01
CA ASP A 4 -34.33 -25.89 -43.76
C ASP A 4 -34.98 -24.94 -42.71
N ASN A 5 -34.13 -24.64 -41.71
CA ASN A 5 -33.63 -23.32 -41.26
C ASN A 5 -34.55 -22.34 -40.49
N LYS A 6 -34.15 -22.06 -39.23
CA LYS A 6 -33.45 -20.81 -38.87
C LYS A 6 -32.90 -20.76 -37.42
N ARG A 7 -31.60 -20.42 -37.35
CA ARG A 7 -30.88 -19.57 -36.38
C ARG A 7 -30.32 -20.14 -35.05
N THR A 8 -29.02 -20.40 -35.16
CA THR A 8 -27.90 -20.32 -34.22
C THR A 8 -27.84 -19.04 -33.36
N ARG A 9 -27.49 -19.17 -32.07
CA ARG A 9 -26.24 -18.60 -31.48
C ARG A 9 -26.05 -19.03 -30.02
N ALA A 10 -24.87 -19.59 -29.77
CA ALA A 10 -24.24 -19.66 -28.46
C ALA A 10 -23.95 -18.25 -27.91
N ASN A 11 -24.00 -18.09 -26.59
CA ASN A 11 -22.92 -17.45 -25.84
C ASN A 11 -23.10 -17.70 -24.34
N ALA A 12 -22.12 -18.41 -23.78
CA ALA A 12 -21.79 -18.36 -22.38
C ALA A 12 -21.44 -16.91 -22.01
N SER A 13 -22.11 -16.36 -21.01
CA SER A 13 -21.73 -15.08 -20.42
C SER A 13 -20.82 -15.35 -19.24
N SER A 14 -19.56 -14.99 -19.44
CA SER A 14 -18.44 -15.01 -18.51
C SER A 14 -18.73 -14.35 -17.15
N PRO A 15 -18.07 -14.79 -16.07
CA PRO A 15 -18.02 -14.06 -14.82
C PRO A 15 -17.28 -12.74 -15.04
N GLY A 16 -17.92 -11.63 -14.64
CA GLY A 16 -17.37 -10.29 -14.70
C GLY A 16 -16.12 -10.16 -13.84
N ARG A 17 -14.95 -10.22 -14.47
CA ARG A 17 -13.73 -9.52 -14.01
C ARG A 17 -13.95 -8.02 -14.18
N LEU A 18 -14.67 -7.42 -13.25
CA LEU A 18 -14.72 -5.96 -13.07
C LEU A 18 -13.69 -5.61 -12.00
N GLY A 19 -12.58 -5.00 -12.42
CA GLY A 19 -11.49 -4.59 -11.53
C GLY A 19 -10.12 -4.54 -12.20
N GLY A 20 -9.90 -5.27 -13.31
CA GLY A 20 -8.59 -5.28 -13.99
C GLY A 20 -8.60 -4.77 -15.44
N ALA A 21 -9.77 -4.53 -16.03
CA ALA A 21 -9.89 -4.14 -17.44
C ALA A 21 -10.07 -2.63 -17.65
N GLU A 22 -10.61 -1.91 -16.66
CA GLU A 22 -10.77 -0.45 -16.74
C GLU A 22 -9.43 0.27 -16.47
N GLU A 23 -8.67 -0.11 -15.42
CA GLU A 23 -7.31 0.42 -15.21
C GLU A 23 -6.33 0.09 -16.36
N ARG A 24 -6.54 -1.03 -17.06
CA ARG A 24 -5.74 -1.40 -18.24
C ARG A 24 -6.10 -0.62 -19.50
N ARG A 25 -7.32 -0.07 -19.59
CA ARG A 25 -7.72 0.79 -20.72
C ARG A 25 -7.17 2.20 -20.56
N ASP A 26 -7.05 2.70 -19.33
CA ASP A 26 -6.46 4.03 -19.07
C ASP A 26 -4.94 4.09 -19.36
N LEU A 27 -4.21 2.97 -19.25
CA LEU A 27 -2.78 2.91 -19.63
C LEU A 27 -2.53 2.96 -21.16
N LEU A 28 -3.57 2.77 -21.98
CA LEU A 28 -3.47 2.85 -23.45
C LEU A 28 -3.80 4.25 -23.99
N ASP A 29 -4.52 5.07 -23.22
CA ASP A 29 -4.81 6.48 -23.51
C ASP A 29 -3.87 7.40 -22.72
N LEU A 30 -2.57 7.14 -22.80
CA LEU A 30 -1.56 8.00 -22.18
C LEU A 30 -1.63 9.41 -22.82
N PRO A 31 -1.85 10.48 -22.03
CA PRO A 31 -1.95 11.82 -22.58
C PRO A 31 -0.62 12.20 -23.25
N GLN A 32 -0.69 12.72 -24.49
CA GLN A 32 0.41 13.45 -25.10
C GLN A 32 0.60 14.79 -24.36
N GLY A 33 1.13 14.74 -23.15
CA GLY A 33 1.29 15.88 -22.26
C GLY A 33 2.62 15.86 -21.50
N PRO A 34 2.89 16.87 -20.66
CA PRO A 34 4.09 16.93 -19.84
C PRO A 34 4.25 15.66 -18.99
N ILE A 35 5.49 15.22 -18.74
CA ILE A 35 5.85 14.01 -17.99
C ILE A 35 5.16 13.93 -16.61
N SER A 36 4.85 15.08 -16.00
CA SER A 36 4.08 15.15 -14.76
C SER A 36 2.68 14.53 -14.85
N ASN A 37 1.99 14.68 -15.99
CA ASN A 37 0.65 14.14 -16.20
C ASN A 37 0.69 12.62 -16.41
N VAL A 38 1.75 12.13 -17.05
CA VAL A 38 2.02 10.69 -17.19
C VAL A 38 2.37 10.09 -15.83
N ALA A 39 3.15 10.80 -15.01
CA ALA A 39 3.53 10.35 -13.68
C ALA A 39 2.33 10.20 -12.71
N GLU A 40 1.33 11.08 -12.80
CA GLU A 40 0.10 11.00 -12.01
C GLU A 40 -0.71 9.71 -12.26
N GLN A 41 -0.71 9.21 -13.50
CA GLN A 41 -1.40 7.96 -13.85
C GLN A 41 -0.58 6.70 -13.54
N LEU A 42 0.75 6.81 -13.45
CA LEU A 42 1.63 5.68 -13.18
C LEU A 42 1.85 5.43 -11.69
N VAL A 43 1.82 6.46 -10.86
CA VAL A 43 2.14 6.35 -9.43
C VAL A 43 0.91 6.19 -8.57
N THR A 44 0.91 5.10 -7.80
CA THR A 44 -0.17 4.72 -6.90
C THR A 44 0.25 4.86 -5.43
N SER A 45 -0.67 4.59 -4.51
CA SER A 45 -0.35 4.39 -3.09
C SER A 45 0.48 3.14 -2.82
N ASN A 46 0.55 2.21 -3.77
CA ASN A 46 1.30 0.97 -3.67
C ASN A 46 2.60 1.04 -4.51
N PRO A 47 3.80 1.10 -3.90
CA PRO A 47 5.09 1.12 -4.62
C PRO A 47 5.27 0.00 -5.65
N ARG A 48 4.61 -1.14 -5.49
CA ARG A 48 4.68 -2.26 -6.44
C ARG A 48 3.82 -2.07 -7.66
N ASP A 49 2.58 -1.64 -7.46
CA ASP A 49 1.69 -1.33 -8.57
C ASP A 49 2.30 -0.18 -9.37
N THR A 50 2.90 0.79 -8.67
CA THR A 50 3.74 1.82 -9.28
C THR A 50 4.91 1.22 -10.09
N ALA A 51 5.70 0.31 -9.52
CA ALA A 51 6.81 -0.32 -10.24
C ALA A 51 6.35 -1.14 -11.46
N LEU A 52 5.20 -1.83 -11.37
CA LEU A 52 4.57 -2.57 -12.45
C LEU A 52 4.08 -1.63 -13.55
N ASN A 53 3.40 -0.55 -13.19
CA ASN A 53 2.94 0.48 -14.11
C ASN A 53 4.10 1.13 -14.84
N LEU A 54 5.17 1.50 -14.13
CA LEU A 54 6.40 2.04 -14.73
C LEU A 54 7.07 1.05 -15.68
N ARG A 55 7.10 -0.24 -15.33
CA ARG A 55 7.63 -1.29 -16.21
C ARG A 55 6.78 -1.45 -17.48
N ASN A 56 5.46 -1.48 -17.34
CA ASN A 56 4.53 -1.59 -18.46
C ASN A 56 4.64 -0.36 -19.37
N PHE A 57 4.68 0.84 -18.78
CA PHE A 57 4.91 2.10 -19.49
C PHE A 57 6.20 2.08 -20.30
N LYS A 58 7.33 1.66 -19.71
CA LYS A 58 8.61 1.51 -20.43
C LYS A 58 8.54 0.52 -21.59
N SER A 59 7.75 -0.54 -21.44
CA SER A 59 7.59 -1.54 -22.50
C SER A 59 6.73 -1.03 -23.66
N LEU A 60 5.71 -0.22 -23.37
CA LEU A 60 4.78 0.35 -24.35
C LEU A 60 5.37 1.58 -25.05
N ALA A 61 6.06 2.44 -24.32
CA ALA A 61 6.63 3.67 -24.84
C ALA A 61 8.04 3.49 -25.42
N LYS A 62 8.41 2.28 -25.90
CA LYS A 62 9.75 2.00 -26.45
C LYS A 62 10.15 2.98 -27.57
N GLU A 63 9.18 3.44 -28.35
CA GLU A 63 9.39 4.45 -29.40
C GLU A 63 9.22 5.89 -28.88
N THR A 64 8.24 6.16 -28.01
CA THR A 64 7.92 7.50 -27.49
C THR A 64 8.91 8.01 -26.42
N LEU A 65 9.43 7.12 -25.58
CA LEU A 65 10.46 7.43 -24.56
C LEU A 65 11.85 7.58 -25.15
N SER A 66 12.11 7.03 -26.34
CA SER A 66 13.40 7.24 -27.02
C SER A 66 13.58 8.73 -27.33
N ALA A 67 12.52 9.41 -27.81
CA ALA A 67 12.54 10.86 -28.04
C ALA A 67 12.67 11.70 -26.74
N VAL A 68 12.05 11.28 -25.64
CA VAL A 68 12.17 11.97 -24.33
C VAL A 68 13.54 11.76 -23.69
N ARG A 69 14.13 10.57 -23.84
CA ARG A 69 15.51 10.26 -23.38
C ARG A 69 16.59 10.90 -24.24
N GLU A 70 16.34 11.05 -25.54
CA GLU A 70 17.26 11.72 -26.47
C GLU A 70 17.28 13.25 -26.25
N ALA A 71 16.17 13.86 -25.81
CA ALA A 71 16.09 15.30 -25.56
C ALA A 71 16.85 15.78 -24.30
N GLU A 72 17.13 14.89 -23.34
CA GLU A 72 17.80 15.23 -22.07
C GLU A 72 18.92 14.22 -21.71
N GLN A 73 19.89 14.04 -22.61
CA GLN A 73 21.08 13.23 -22.32
C GLN A 73 21.78 13.71 -21.03
N GLY A 74 21.61 12.94 -19.95
CA GLY A 74 22.36 13.08 -18.70
C GLY A 74 21.68 13.85 -17.56
N LYS A 75 20.48 14.41 -17.73
CA LYS A 75 19.74 15.05 -16.63
C LYS A 75 18.70 14.10 -16.03
N GLU A 76 18.72 13.97 -14.70
CA GLU A 76 17.70 13.21 -13.97
C GLU A 76 16.37 13.98 -14.04
N THR A 77 15.35 13.38 -14.65
CA THR A 77 13.97 13.92 -14.63
C THR A 77 13.31 13.57 -13.30
N ALA A 78 12.28 14.32 -12.90
CA ALA A 78 11.49 14.01 -11.70
C ALA A 78 10.99 12.55 -11.70
N LEU A 79 10.60 12.02 -12.86
CA LEU A 79 10.18 10.63 -13.02
C LEU A 79 11.35 9.65 -12.80
N THR A 80 12.52 9.89 -13.40
CA THR A 80 13.68 9.00 -13.21
C THR A 80 14.26 9.09 -11.78
N THR A 81 14.19 10.26 -11.14
CA THR A 81 14.53 10.43 -9.72
C THR A 81 13.59 9.62 -8.84
N PHE A 82 12.28 9.72 -9.09
CA PHE A 82 11.29 8.92 -8.37
C PHE A 82 11.51 7.42 -8.57
N GLU A 83 11.74 6.97 -9.81
CA GLU A 83 12.01 5.56 -10.12
C GLU A 83 13.23 5.03 -9.35
N ARG A 84 14.32 5.80 -9.32
CA ARG A 84 15.53 5.44 -8.56
C ARG A 84 15.21 5.32 -7.07
N ARG A 85 14.56 6.33 -6.49
CA ARG A 85 14.18 6.34 -5.07
C ARG A 85 13.27 5.16 -4.72
N ASN A 86 12.26 4.87 -5.54
CA ASN A 86 11.35 3.73 -5.35
C ASN A 86 12.10 2.39 -5.39
N LYS A 87 13.07 2.24 -6.30
CA LYS A 87 13.91 1.03 -6.37
C LYS A 87 14.79 0.86 -5.12
N GLN A 88 15.41 1.94 -4.64
CA GLN A 88 16.25 1.94 -3.42
C GLN A 88 15.44 1.57 -2.18
N LEU A 89 14.27 2.20 -2.02
CA LEU A 89 13.33 1.91 -0.94
C LEU A 89 12.81 0.48 -1.01
N GLY A 90 12.45 0.01 -2.20
CA GLY A 90 11.98 -1.36 -2.41
C GLY A 90 13.03 -2.41 -2.05
N GLN A 91 14.28 -2.20 -2.45
CA GLN A 91 15.38 -3.10 -2.07
C GLN A 91 15.58 -3.13 -0.55
N SER A 92 15.60 -1.95 0.09
CA SER A 92 15.75 -1.83 1.54
C SER A 92 14.59 -2.49 2.29
N ALA A 93 13.37 -2.36 1.78
CA ALA A 93 12.18 -2.96 2.37
C ALA A 93 12.19 -4.49 2.27
N ILE A 94 12.60 -5.04 1.12
CA ILE A 94 12.74 -6.50 0.92
C ILE A 94 13.80 -7.04 1.88
N GLU A 95 14.98 -6.42 1.95
CA GLU A 95 16.05 -6.86 2.86
C GLU A 95 15.62 -6.79 4.33
N LEU A 96 14.94 -5.72 4.74
CA LEU A 96 14.43 -5.59 6.10
C LEU A 96 13.35 -6.64 6.40
N ALA A 97 12.42 -6.85 5.46
CA ALA A 97 11.37 -7.85 5.62
C ALA A 97 11.93 -9.27 5.69
N ASP A 98 12.94 -9.59 4.89
CA ASP A 98 13.64 -10.87 4.97
C ASP A 98 14.21 -11.06 6.37
N LYS A 99 14.90 -10.07 6.95
CA LYS A 99 15.42 -10.15 8.33
C LYS A 99 14.33 -10.25 9.41
N LEU A 100 13.15 -9.69 9.15
CA LEU A 100 12.00 -9.74 10.06
C LEU A 100 11.21 -11.04 9.96
N THR A 101 11.23 -11.68 8.79
CA THR A 101 10.49 -12.91 8.48
C THR A 101 11.37 -14.17 8.47
N ASP A 102 12.70 -14.02 8.38
CA ASP A 102 13.67 -15.08 8.54
C ASP A 102 13.64 -15.61 9.96
N GLY A 103 13.53 -16.92 10.10
CA GLY A 103 13.41 -17.55 11.40
C GLY A 103 12.14 -17.10 12.13
N LEU A 104 10.99 -17.05 11.45
CA LEU A 104 9.67 -17.23 12.09
C LEU A 104 9.56 -18.65 12.68
N GLY A 105 10.50 -18.99 13.57
CA GLY A 105 10.43 -20.11 14.49
C GLY A 105 9.43 -19.80 15.60
N PHE A 106 8.81 -20.86 16.10
CA PHE A 106 7.60 -20.85 16.91
C PHE A 106 7.87 -20.56 18.40
N ASP A 107 8.41 -19.40 18.79
CA ASP A 107 8.53 -19.06 20.22
C ASP A 107 8.24 -17.59 20.54
N SER A 108 7.44 -17.41 21.61
CA SER A 108 6.97 -16.18 22.29
C SER A 108 6.08 -15.21 21.48
N ASP A 109 4.86 -14.99 21.99
CA ASP A 109 3.81 -14.19 21.35
C ASP A 109 4.14 -12.68 21.26
N ALA A 110 4.84 -12.12 22.25
CA ALA A 110 5.21 -10.70 22.24
C ALA A 110 6.24 -10.35 21.14
N VAL A 111 7.25 -11.21 20.95
CA VAL A 111 8.25 -11.08 19.87
C VAL A 111 7.56 -11.23 18.51
N ALA A 112 6.58 -12.12 18.41
CA ALA A 112 5.82 -12.32 17.20
C ALA A 112 4.96 -11.11 16.82
N LEU A 113 4.28 -10.48 17.78
CA LEU A 113 3.50 -9.26 17.55
C LEU A 113 4.37 -8.08 17.12
N LEU A 114 5.57 -7.94 17.69
CA LEU A 114 6.54 -6.92 17.27
C LEU A 114 7.06 -7.16 15.84
N LYS A 115 7.31 -8.41 15.47
CA LYS A 115 7.62 -8.79 14.08
C LYS A 115 6.46 -8.46 13.14
N VAL A 116 5.23 -8.75 13.56
CA VAL A 116 4.02 -8.45 12.80
C VAL A 116 3.90 -6.95 12.54
N GLN A 117 4.06 -6.14 13.58
CA GLN A 117 4.01 -4.68 13.48
C GLN A 117 5.09 -4.15 12.53
N ALA A 118 6.34 -4.60 12.70
CA ALA A 118 7.46 -4.14 11.89
C ALA A 118 7.30 -4.53 10.41
N ALA A 119 6.88 -5.77 10.13
CA ALA A 119 6.66 -6.24 8.76
C ALA A 119 5.43 -5.57 8.11
N GLY A 120 4.36 -5.33 8.87
CA GLY A 120 3.16 -4.62 8.40
C GLY A 120 3.48 -3.22 7.86
N ASN A 121 4.45 -2.52 8.47
CA ASN A 121 4.87 -1.19 8.01
C ASN A 121 5.46 -1.20 6.59
N VAL A 122 6.07 -2.30 6.14
CA VAL A 122 6.64 -2.47 4.79
C VAL A 122 5.81 -3.37 3.88
N ALA A 123 4.56 -3.69 4.25
CA ALA A 123 3.73 -4.66 3.55
C ALA A 123 3.60 -4.40 2.04
N HIS A 124 3.53 -3.13 1.60
CA HIS A 124 3.45 -2.82 0.17
C HIS A 124 4.68 -3.28 -0.65
N TYR A 125 5.83 -3.51 -0.02
CA TYR A 125 7.07 -3.85 -0.70
C TYR A 125 7.35 -5.35 -0.76
N ILE A 126 6.66 -6.16 0.05
CA ILE A 126 6.94 -7.60 0.24
C ILE A 126 5.93 -8.47 -0.51
N ASP A 127 6.37 -9.61 -1.06
CA ASP A 127 5.60 -10.42 -2.02
C ASP A 127 4.29 -10.95 -1.40
N PRO A 128 3.25 -11.22 -2.22
CA PRO A 128 2.00 -11.75 -1.69
C PRO A 128 2.20 -12.98 -0.79
N ALA A 129 3.20 -13.82 -1.07
CA ALA A 129 3.49 -14.98 -0.23
C ALA A 129 4.00 -14.57 1.16
N LYS A 130 4.87 -13.55 1.27
CA LYS A 130 5.28 -12.99 2.58
C LYS A 130 4.15 -12.27 3.30
N GLN A 131 3.28 -11.54 2.60
CA GLN A 131 2.08 -10.97 3.21
C GLN A 131 1.16 -12.07 3.76
N THR A 132 0.97 -13.15 2.99
CA THR A 132 0.22 -14.32 3.43
C THR A 132 0.87 -15.03 4.61
N ALA A 133 2.19 -15.16 4.64
CA ALA A 133 2.91 -15.72 5.79
C ALA A 133 2.71 -14.87 7.05
N LEU A 134 2.71 -13.54 6.91
CA LEU A 134 2.42 -12.60 8.00
C LEU A 134 0.99 -12.77 8.52
N VAL A 135 -0.01 -12.82 7.64
CA VAL A 135 -1.42 -13.05 8.04
C VAL A 135 -1.60 -14.44 8.66
N ASN A 136 -0.99 -15.49 8.09
CA ASN A 136 -1.01 -16.83 8.66
C ASN A 136 -0.40 -16.86 10.06
N ARG A 137 0.67 -16.10 10.28
CA ARG A 137 1.29 -15.99 11.61
C ARG A 137 0.31 -15.42 12.62
N ILE A 138 -0.43 -14.37 12.27
CA ILE A 138 -1.48 -13.79 13.13
C ILE A 138 -2.57 -14.84 13.39
N SER A 139 -3.12 -15.48 12.34
CA SER A 139 -4.17 -16.49 12.48
C SER A 139 -3.80 -17.72 13.31
N ASN A 140 -2.51 -17.98 13.50
CA ASN A 140 -2.00 -19.11 14.29
C ASN A 140 -1.68 -18.74 15.75
N MET A 141 -1.94 -17.50 16.17
CA MET A 141 -1.77 -17.07 17.57
C MET A 141 -3.00 -17.44 18.42
N GLU A 142 -2.88 -17.33 19.74
CA GLU A 142 -4.03 -17.39 20.66
C GLU A 142 -4.98 -16.20 20.43
N PRO A 143 -6.30 -16.33 20.66
CA PRO A 143 -7.30 -15.31 20.29
C PRO A 143 -7.00 -13.88 20.77
N THR A 144 -6.40 -13.74 21.96
CA THR A 144 -5.99 -12.43 22.49
C THR A 144 -4.88 -11.78 21.65
N ASP A 145 -3.91 -12.58 21.21
CA ASP A 145 -2.81 -12.12 20.37
C ASP A 145 -3.26 -11.98 18.91
N GLN A 146 -4.20 -12.80 18.43
CA GLN A 146 -4.83 -12.57 17.12
C GLN A 146 -5.46 -11.18 17.06
N ALA A 147 -6.26 -10.80 18.07
CA ALA A 147 -6.91 -9.50 18.11
C ALA A 147 -5.90 -8.34 18.10
N THR A 148 -4.80 -8.50 18.82
CA THR A 148 -3.71 -7.51 18.85
C THR A 148 -2.97 -7.46 17.50
N GLY A 149 -2.64 -8.61 16.92
CA GLY A 149 -1.96 -8.72 15.63
C GLY A 149 -2.79 -8.12 14.49
N VAL A 150 -4.09 -8.40 14.47
CA VAL A 150 -5.05 -7.84 13.51
C VAL A 150 -5.11 -6.31 13.62
N LEU A 151 -5.20 -5.76 14.83
CA LEU A 151 -5.13 -4.31 15.05
C LEU A 151 -3.84 -3.70 14.50
N LEU A 152 -2.69 -4.32 14.76
CA LEU A 152 -1.38 -3.83 14.31
C LEU A 152 -1.28 -3.78 12.79
N VAL A 153 -1.78 -4.78 12.06
CA VAL A 153 -1.76 -4.78 10.59
C VAL A 153 -2.86 -3.90 9.99
N SER A 154 -3.97 -3.66 10.68
CA SER A 154 -5.05 -2.77 10.20
C SER A 154 -4.61 -1.32 10.05
N HIS A 155 -3.65 -0.83 10.83
CA HIS A 155 -3.01 0.47 10.60
C HIS A 155 -2.33 0.60 9.23
N ASN A 156 -2.07 -0.54 8.62
CA ASN A 156 -1.42 -0.71 7.34
C ASN A 156 -2.35 -1.49 6.36
N PHE A 157 -3.67 -1.45 6.55
CA PHE A 157 -4.61 -2.30 5.81
C PHE A 157 -4.55 -2.09 4.29
N SER A 158 -4.54 -0.84 3.83
CA SER A 158 -4.37 -0.49 2.41
C SER A 158 -3.08 -1.04 1.78
N LYS A 159 -2.09 -1.44 2.60
CA LYS A 159 -0.79 -1.96 2.14
C LYS A 159 -0.81 -3.44 1.74
N PHE A 160 -1.85 -4.17 2.12
CA PHE A 160 -2.00 -5.59 1.81
C PHE A 160 -2.71 -5.79 0.46
N ASP A 161 -2.46 -6.94 -0.18
CA ASP A 161 -3.25 -7.38 -1.33
C ASP A 161 -4.70 -7.71 -0.91
N ASP A 162 -5.62 -7.74 -1.88
CA ASP A 162 -7.06 -7.90 -1.62
C ASP A 162 -7.42 -9.21 -0.90
N ASN A 163 -6.67 -10.27 -1.17
CA ASN A 163 -6.86 -11.56 -0.49
C ASN A 163 -6.49 -11.44 0.99
N ASN A 164 -5.32 -10.87 1.30
CA ASN A 164 -4.87 -10.67 2.67
C ASN A 164 -5.71 -9.61 3.41
N LYS A 165 -6.17 -8.54 2.74
CA LYS A 165 -7.16 -7.59 3.27
C LYS A 165 -8.44 -8.29 3.71
N SER A 166 -9.00 -9.13 2.85
CA SER A 166 -10.22 -9.88 3.16
C SER A 166 -10.02 -10.77 4.38
N ARG A 167 -8.89 -11.49 4.46
CA ARG A 167 -8.57 -12.35 5.61
C ARG A 167 -8.37 -11.58 6.91
N ILE A 168 -7.71 -10.42 6.87
CA ILE A 168 -7.54 -9.54 8.03
C ILE A 168 -8.91 -9.06 8.52
N PHE A 169 -9.77 -8.62 7.60
CA PHE A 169 -11.11 -8.15 7.94
C PHE A 169 -12.00 -9.25 8.53
N GLU A 170 -12.03 -10.43 7.91
CA GLU A 170 -12.82 -11.56 8.43
C GLU A 170 -12.36 -11.97 9.82
N LEU A 171 -11.04 -12.06 10.05
CA LEU A 171 -10.50 -12.37 11.37
C LEU A 171 -10.88 -11.30 12.41
N ALA A 172 -10.82 -10.02 12.06
CA ALA A 172 -11.27 -8.93 12.92
C ALA A 172 -12.77 -9.07 13.27
N ARG A 173 -13.59 -9.38 12.27
CA ARG A 173 -15.04 -9.53 12.41
C ARG A 173 -15.40 -10.72 13.29
N GLU A 174 -14.74 -11.86 13.11
CA GLU A 174 -14.93 -13.07 13.91
C GLU A 174 -14.57 -12.81 15.38
N LEU A 175 -13.41 -12.20 15.64
CA LEU A 175 -12.97 -11.86 17.00
C LEU A 175 -13.87 -10.81 17.67
N ALA A 176 -14.37 -9.83 16.90
CA ALA A 176 -15.32 -8.84 17.39
C ALA A 176 -16.68 -9.45 17.78
N ALA A 177 -17.11 -10.49 17.06
CA ALA A 177 -18.40 -11.15 17.27
C ALA A 177 -18.35 -12.27 18.33
N ASP A 178 -17.17 -12.77 18.70
CA ASP A 178 -17.03 -13.89 19.64
C ASP A 178 -17.52 -13.51 21.05
N PRO A 179 -18.61 -14.11 21.58
CA PRO A 179 -19.12 -13.77 22.90
C PRO A 179 -18.16 -14.12 24.04
N HIS A 180 -17.25 -15.06 23.87
CA HIS A 180 -16.36 -15.57 24.91
C HIS A 180 -15.01 -14.86 24.98
N LEU A 181 -14.66 -14.07 23.96
CA LEU A 181 -13.40 -13.34 23.93
C LEU A 181 -13.35 -12.24 25.01
N HIS A 182 -12.18 -12.07 25.63
CA HIS A 182 -11.93 -11.04 26.64
C HIS A 182 -12.27 -9.63 26.10
N HIS A 183 -12.80 -8.77 26.96
CA HIS A 183 -13.30 -7.44 26.58
C HIS A 183 -12.23 -6.59 25.87
N GLU A 184 -10.99 -6.59 26.35
CA GLU A 184 -9.89 -5.84 25.72
C GLU A 184 -9.55 -6.38 24.32
N SER A 185 -9.54 -7.70 24.14
CA SER A 185 -9.29 -8.31 22.83
C SER A 185 -10.42 -8.00 21.84
N LYS A 186 -11.68 -7.98 22.29
CA LYS A 186 -12.81 -7.48 21.48
C LYS A 186 -12.63 -6.02 21.10
N ALA A 187 -12.20 -5.18 22.03
CA ALA A 187 -11.92 -3.78 21.75
C ALA A 187 -10.82 -3.61 20.70
N ASN A 188 -9.77 -4.44 20.74
CA ASN A 188 -8.73 -4.46 19.69
C ASN A 188 -9.31 -4.85 18.33
N ALA A 189 -10.16 -5.87 18.26
CA ALA A 189 -10.83 -6.29 17.02
C ALA A 189 -11.76 -5.19 16.47
N HIS A 190 -12.55 -4.55 17.33
CA HIS A 190 -13.35 -3.38 16.97
C HIS A 190 -12.50 -2.23 16.42
N ASN A 191 -11.41 -1.90 17.11
CA ASN A 191 -10.48 -0.85 16.68
C ASN A 191 -9.83 -1.18 15.34
N ALA A 192 -9.51 -2.45 15.08
CA ALA A 192 -8.97 -2.88 13.80
C ALA A 192 -9.95 -2.58 12.64
N ILE A 193 -11.26 -2.81 12.86
CA ILE A 193 -12.32 -2.48 11.90
C ILE A 193 -12.43 -0.96 11.73
N PHE A 194 -12.41 -0.19 12.82
CA PHE A 194 -12.47 1.28 12.74
C PHE A 194 -11.30 1.85 11.94
N VAL A 195 -10.08 1.40 12.22
CA VAL A 195 -8.86 1.88 11.55
C VAL A 195 -8.89 1.54 10.06
N ALA A 196 -9.34 0.34 9.69
CA ALA A 196 -9.39 -0.09 8.29
C ALA A 196 -10.62 0.43 7.53
N TYR A 197 -11.62 1.01 8.20
CA TYR A 197 -12.97 1.23 7.65
C TYR A 197 -13.01 1.93 6.28
N HIS A 198 -12.18 2.95 6.08
CA HIS A 198 -12.16 3.71 4.82
C HIS A 198 -11.46 2.96 3.68
N ASP A 199 -10.65 1.95 4.01
CA ASP A 199 -9.99 1.07 3.05
C ASP A 199 -10.81 -0.21 2.77
N LEU A 200 -11.91 -0.45 3.51
CA LEU A 200 -12.82 -1.58 3.28
C LEU A 200 -13.66 -1.37 2.01
N ASP A 201 -13.94 -2.48 1.32
CA ASP A 201 -14.90 -2.49 0.21
C ASP A 201 -16.36 -2.35 0.68
N ALA A 202 -17.28 -2.17 -0.25
CA ALA A 202 -18.70 -1.95 0.06
C ALA A 202 -19.35 -3.12 0.83
N ASN A 203 -18.98 -4.36 0.51
CA ASN A 203 -19.49 -5.55 1.18
C ASN A 203 -18.92 -5.66 2.61
N GLN A 204 -17.62 -5.46 2.76
CA GLN A 204 -16.95 -5.44 4.05
C GLN A 204 -17.52 -4.33 4.96
N ARG A 205 -17.80 -3.14 4.43
CA ARG A 205 -18.48 -2.08 5.20
C ARG A 205 -19.88 -2.49 5.63
N ALA A 206 -20.67 -3.11 4.76
CA ALA A 206 -22.00 -3.61 5.12
C ALA A 206 -21.93 -4.66 6.24
N GLN A 207 -20.95 -5.56 6.17
CA GLN A 207 -20.70 -6.55 7.23
C GLN A 207 -20.23 -5.89 8.54
N ALA A 208 -19.37 -4.87 8.48
CA ALA A 208 -18.97 -4.11 9.67
C ALA A 208 -20.17 -3.45 10.35
N HIS A 209 -21.10 -2.88 9.57
CA HIS A 209 -22.36 -2.30 10.07
C HIS A 209 -23.31 -3.33 10.69
N SER A 210 -23.16 -4.61 10.36
CA SER A 210 -23.94 -5.70 10.95
C SER A 210 -23.51 -6.05 12.38
N LEU A 211 -22.34 -5.58 12.84
CA LEU A 211 -21.87 -5.78 14.20
C LEU A 211 -22.55 -4.79 15.16
N PRO A 212 -23.45 -5.27 16.05
CA PRO A 212 -24.26 -4.36 16.88
C PRO A 212 -23.42 -3.46 17.80
N ALA A 213 -22.29 -3.97 18.26
CA ALA A 213 -21.40 -3.27 19.21
C ALA A 213 -20.73 -2.01 18.63
N ILE A 214 -20.56 -1.92 17.30
CA ILE A 214 -19.80 -0.83 16.65
C ILE A 214 -20.58 -0.08 15.58
N SER A 215 -21.74 -0.59 15.14
CA SER A 215 -22.55 -0.02 14.06
C SER A 215 -22.85 1.47 14.24
N ALA A 216 -23.26 1.89 15.45
CA ALA A 216 -23.53 3.30 15.74
C ALA A 216 -22.28 4.19 15.62
N SER A 217 -21.11 3.70 16.02
CA SER A 217 -19.84 4.43 15.94
C SER A 217 -19.34 4.55 14.49
N LEU A 218 -19.56 3.52 13.66
CA LEU A 218 -19.15 3.52 12.25
C LEU A 218 -19.87 4.60 11.43
N GLN A 219 -21.08 4.99 11.81
CA GLN A 219 -21.84 6.05 11.12
C GLN A 219 -21.19 7.44 11.23
N HIS A 220 -20.35 7.64 12.24
CA HIS A 220 -19.73 8.94 12.54
C HIS A 220 -18.22 8.95 12.31
N ILE A 221 -17.66 7.89 11.73
CA ILE A 221 -16.22 7.79 11.50
C ILE A 221 -15.79 8.77 10.41
N GLN A 222 -14.97 9.75 10.77
CA GLN A 222 -14.45 10.71 9.81
C GLN A 222 -13.36 10.06 8.96
N PRO A 223 -13.21 10.45 7.68
CA PRO A 223 -12.05 10.11 6.88
C PRO A 223 -10.76 10.49 7.61
N PRO A 224 -9.69 9.68 7.54
CA PRO A 224 -8.42 10.03 8.12
C PRO A 224 -7.97 11.38 7.54
N ARG A 225 -7.68 12.35 8.40
CA ARG A 225 -7.04 13.58 7.94
C ARG A 225 -5.61 13.22 7.55
N HIS A 226 -5.22 13.48 6.31
CA HIS A 226 -3.82 13.41 5.90
C HIS A 226 -3.02 14.40 6.75
N VAL A 227 -2.35 13.90 7.79
CA VAL A 227 -1.36 14.67 8.52
C VAL A 227 -0.18 14.82 7.57
N ALA A 228 0.20 16.06 7.29
CA ALA A 228 1.40 16.32 6.50
C ALA A 228 2.59 15.68 7.24
N GLU A 229 3.19 14.66 6.64
CA GLU A 229 4.35 13.98 7.20
C GLU A 229 5.54 14.95 7.22
N GLU A 230 6.39 14.86 8.24
CA GLU A 230 7.56 15.71 8.38
C GLU A 230 8.52 15.46 7.21
N ARG A 231 8.74 16.48 6.38
CA ARG A 231 9.53 16.35 5.15
C ARG A 231 11.01 16.53 5.47
N SER A 232 11.83 15.53 5.15
CA SER A 232 13.28 15.72 5.13
C SER A 232 13.67 16.76 4.08
N ALA A 233 14.44 17.77 4.46
CA ALA A 233 14.96 18.77 3.51
C ALA A 233 15.86 18.14 2.42
N ASN A 234 16.43 16.95 2.66
CA ASN A 234 17.18 16.18 1.68
C ASN A 234 16.72 14.72 1.70
N LEU A 235 15.77 14.40 0.82
CA LEU A 235 15.18 13.06 0.74
C LEU A 235 16.20 12.00 0.28
N ASP A 236 17.10 12.31 -0.64
CA ASP A 236 18.09 11.35 -1.12
C ASP A 236 19.08 10.95 -0.02
N GLU A 237 19.53 11.91 0.80
CA GLU A 237 20.38 11.62 1.95
C GLU A 237 19.64 10.81 3.02
N HIS A 238 18.36 11.10 3.23
CA HIS A 238 17.52 10.32 4.13
C HIS A 238 17.36 8.86 3.65
N ILE A 239 17.15 8.64 2.35
CA ILE A 239 17.07 7.29 1.76
C ILE A 239 18.40 6.54 1.93
N ARG A 240 19.56 7.19 1.75
CA ARG A 240 20.87 6.56 2.02
C ARG A 240 21.05 6.19 3.49
N SER A 241 20.57 7.03 4.40
CA SER A 241 20.59 6.73 5.85
C SER A 241 19.71 5.53 6.19
N ILE A 242 18.54 5.39 5.55
CA ILE A 242 17.69 4.21 5.64
C ILE A 242 18.44 2.96 5.13
N GLU A 243 19.04 3.02 3.93
CA GLU A 243 19.81 1.90 3.36
C GLU A 243 20.95 1.46 4.29
N LYS A 244 21.64 2.42 4.92
CA LYS A 244 22.67 2.13 5.92
C LYS A 244 22.06 1.45 7.15
N SER A 245 20.96 1.98 7.68
CA SER A 245 20.29 1.42 8.86
C SER A 245 19.77 0.00 8.63
N VAL A 246 19.25 -0.29 7.43
CA VAL A 246 18.85 -1.65 7.04
C VAL A 246 20.04 -2.59 6.97
N ARG A 247 21.17 -2.16 6.39
CA ARG A 247 22.40 -2.97 6.35
C ARG A 247 22.99 -3.22 7.74
N ASP A 248 22.98 -2.20 8.59
CA ASP A 248 23.44 -2.28 9.99
C ASP A 248 22.51 -3.16 10.85
N THR A 249 21.31 -3.46 10.38
CA THR A 249 20.42 -4.46 10.98
C THR A 249 20.95 -5.85 10.60
N VAL A 250 21.63 -6.54 11.52
CA VAL A 250 22.29 -7.83 11.27
C VAL A 250 21.40 -9.00 11.71
N GLY A 251 21.24 -10.01 10.84
CA GLY A 251 20.64 -11.31 11.13
C GLY A 251 19.13 -11.28 11.44
N PRO A 252 18.55 -12.44 11.80
CA PRO A 252 17.18 -12.53 12.30
C PRO A 252 17.03 -11.64 13.55
N GLN A 253 16.03 -10.77 13.55
CA GLN A 253 15.78 -9.89 14.70
C GLN A 253 15.07 -10.69 15.80
N THR A 254 15.71 -10.83 16.96
CA THR A 254 15.22 -11.67 18.06
C THR A 254 15.00 -10.91 19.37
N SER A 255 15.55 -9.70 19.52
CA SER A 255 15.31 -8.86 20.71
C SER A 255 14.21 -7.81 20.48
N THR A 256 13.56 -7.39 21.56
CA THR A 256 12.55 -6.32 21.54
C THR A 256 13.11 -5.02 20.99
N GLU A 257 14.31 -4.61 21.40
CA GLU A 257 14.95 -3.36 20.95
C GLU A 257 15.29 -3.40 19.45
N GLN A 258 15.76 -4.56 18.98
CA GLN A 258 16.02 -4.84 17.58
C GLN A 258 14.75 -4.71 16.74
N LEU A 259 13.65 -5.31 17.20
CA LEU A 259 12.36 -5.26 16.51
C LEU A 259 11.73 -3.87 16.53
N GLN A 260 11.84 -3.14 17.65
CA GLN A 260 11.42 -1.74 17.73
C GLN A 260 12.21 -0.86 16.77
N ARG A 261 13.53 -1.06 16.69
CA ARG A 261 14.39 -0.35 15.73
C ARG A 261 14.00 -0.68 14.29
N ALA A 262 13.82 -1.95 13.97
CA ALA A 262 13.38 -2.41 12.65
C ALA A 262 12.01 -1.82 12.29
N GLY A 263 11.06 -1.77 13.22
CA GLY A 263 9.76 -1.13 13.04
C GLY A 263 9.86 0.37 12.71
N LYS A 264 10.78 1.10 13.35
CA LYS A 264 11.06 2.52 13.03
C LYS A 264 11.66 2.66 11.63
N ILE A 265 12.61 1.80 11.26
CA ILE A 265 13.19 1.80 9.91
C ILE A 265 12.11 1.52 8.85
N ALA A 266 11.25 0.52 9.10
CA ALA A 266 10.13 0.17 8.22
C ALA A 266 9.14 1.34 8.03
N GLN A 267 8.87 2.08 9.10
CA GLN A 267 8.07 3.30 9.04
C GLN A 267 8.76 4.40 8.22
N SER A 268 10.06 4.63 8.42
CA SER A 268 10.84 5.60 7.64
C SER A 268 10.85 5.27 6.14
N ILE A 269 10.93 3.99 5.77
CA ILE A 269 10.80 3.55 4.37
C ILE A 269 9.46 3.98 3.76
N SER A 270 8.36 3.78 4.49
CA SER A 270 7.01 4.19 4.04
C SER A 270 6.90 5.71 3.87
N HIS A 271 7.39 6.48 4.84
CA HIS A 271 7.37 7.94 4.77
C HIS A 271 8.21 8.48 3.62
N ALA A 272 9.40 7.91 3.40
CA ALA A 272 10.26 8.29 2.28
C ALA A 272 9.60 8.02 0.91
N TYR A 273 8.78 6.97 0.80
CA TYR A 273 7.99 6.70 -0.40
C TYR A 273 6.89 7.73 -0.63
N ASN A 274 6.10 8.02 0.42
CA ASN A 274 5.05 9.04 0.35
C ASN A 274 5.64 10.39 -0.06
N HIS A 275 6.77 10.76 0.53
CA HIS A 275 7.49 11.97 0.17
C HIS A 275 7.99 11.95 -1.29
N ALA A 276 8.58 10.85 -1.74
CA ALA A 276 9.01 10.72 -3.14
C ALA A 276 7.83 10.86 -4.12
N ARG A 277 6.66 10.31 -3.78
CA ARG A 277 5.43 10.45 -4.57
C ARG A 277 4.95 11.90 -4.60
N ASP A 278 5.00 12.59 -3.47
CA ASP A 278 4.58 13.98 -3.38
C ASP A 278 5.54 14.94 -4.12
N ASP A 279 6.84 14.61 -4.20
CA ASP A 279 7.81 15.34 -5.05
C ASP A 279 7.51 15.18 -6.55
N LEU A 280 6.93 14.05 -6.94
CA LEU A 280 6.60 13.75 -8.33
C LEU A 280 5.30 14.43 -8.78
N ARG A 281 4.34 14.62 -7.87
CA ARG A 281 3.11 15.37 -8.15
C ARG A 281 3.49 16.84 -8.34
N PRO A 282 3.22 17.45 -9.51
CA PRO A 282 3.45 18.87 -9.68
C PRO A 282 2.68 19.60 -8.58
N SER A 283 3.35 20.50 -7.87
CA SER A 283 2.71 21.39 -6.92
C SER A 283 1.77 22.31 -7.69
N SER A 284 0.54 21.86 -7.94
CA SER A 284 -0.55 22.62 -8.58
C SER A 284 -0.89 23.93 -7.86
N ARG A 285 -0.22 24.22 -6.74
CA ARG A 285 -0.37 25.44 -5.94
C ARG A 285 0.53 26.60 -6.36
N SER A 286 1.54 26.40 -7.22
CA SER A 286 2.49 27.49 -7.54
C SER A 286 2.15 28.32 -8.78
N ARG A 287 1.18 27.92 -9.61
CA ARG A 287 0.79 28.72 -10.80
C ARG A 287 -0.28 29.78 -10.53
N ASP A 288 -1.14 29.58 -9.54
CA ASP A 288 -2.24 30.54 -9.29
C ASP A 288 -1.81 31.74 -8.44
N ALA A 289 -0.72 31.62 -7.66
CA ALA A 289 -0.18 32.71 -6.84
C ALA A 289 0.70 33.71 -7.64
N ALA A 290 1.15 33.34 -8.84
CA ALA A 290 1.98 34.21 -9.68
C ALA A 290 1.15 35.05 -10.69
N GLY A 291 -0.13 34.74 -10.86
CA GLY A 291 -1.02 35.39 -11.84
C GLY A 291 -1.87 36.55 -11.31
N SER A 292 -1.88 36.83 -10.00
CA SER A 292 -2.78 37.84 -9.40
C SER A 292 -2.11 39.17 -9.02
N ARG A 293 -0.87 39.42 -9.42
CA ARG A 293 -0.17 40.70 -9.16
C ARG A 293 0.38 41.31 -10.44
N ASP A 294 -0.48 41.61 -11.40
CA ASP A 294 -0.20 42.70 -12.33
C ASP A 294 -1.48 43.15 -13.07
N ARG A 295 -2.37 43.91 -12.40
CA ARG A 295 -3.45 44.68 -13.05
C ARG A 295 -4.17 45.63 -12.10
N THR A 296 -3.46 46.57 -11.51
CA THR A 296 -4.00 47.88 -11.14
C THR A 296 -2.88 48.90 -11.17
N GLY A 297 -2.77 49.62 -12.28
CA GLY A 297 -1.71 50.60 -12.50
C GLY A 297 -1.90 51.33 -13.83
N ARG A 298 -3.03 52.00 -13.99
CA ARG A 298 -3.19 53.24 -14.78
C ARG A 298 -4.54 53.87 -14.47
#